data_AF-S4NRR3-F1
#
_entry.id   AF-S4NRR3-F1
#
_cell.length_a   1.000
_cell.length_b   1.000
_cell.length_c   1.000
_cell.angle_alpha   90.00
_cell.angle_beta   90.00
_cell.angle_gamma   90.00
#
_symmetry.space_group_name_H-M   'P 1'
#
loop_
_entity.id
_entity.type
_entity.pdbx_description
1 polymer ?
#
loop_
_entity_poly.entity_id
_entity_poly.type
_entity_poly.pdbx_seq_one_letter_code
_entity_poly.pdbx_strand_id
1 'polypeptide(L)' 'MEKDTHYYQSCLEAILQNSPEARIFCLVHKMDLVAEERQEEMFRSREEDLKRLSRPLECTCFRTSIWDETLYKAWSSI' A
#
# COMPACT_ATOMS: atom_id res chain seq x y z
N MET A 1 9.57 5.76 7.79
CA MET A 1 9.92 4.36 7.48
C MET A 1 9.67 3.45 8.68
N GLU A 2 10.57 3.33 9.68
CA GLU A 2 10.35 2.38 10.79
C GLU A 2 9.06 2.63 11.59
N LYS A 3 8.74 3.90 11.87
CA LYS A 3 7.49 4.26 12.56
C LYS A 3 6.26 3.85 11.75
N ASP A 4 6.25 4.14 10.45
CA ASP A 4 5.13 3.81 9.57
C ASP A 4 4.92 2.30 9.47
N THR A 5 6.02 1.54 9.37
CA THR A 5 5.99 0.07 9.39
C THR A 5 5.43 -0.47 10.70
N HIS A 6 5.84 0.07 11.84
CA HIS A 6 5.32 -0.37 13.14
C HIS A 6 3.82 -0.10 13.26
N TYR A 7 3.35 1.10 12.88
CA TYR A 7 1.92 1.41 12.88
C TYR A 7 1.14 0.46 11.95
N TYR A 8 1.67 0.21 10.75
CA TYR A 8 1.06 -0.72 9.81
C TYR A 8 0.94 -2.13 10.39
N GLN A 9 2.00 -2.67 10.99
CA GLN A 9 1.98 -3.99 11.63
C GLN A 9 0.98 -4.07 12.79
N SER A 10 0.92 -3.06 13.66
CA SER A 10 -0.06 -3.03 14.75
C SER A 10 -1.50 -3.04 14.22
N CYS A 11 -1.78 -2.36 13.12
CA CYS A 11 -3.08 -2.43 12.46
C CYS A 11 -3.37 -3.82 11.88
N LEU A 12 -2.39 -4.44 11.22
CA LEU A 12 -2.54 -5.79 10.65
C LEU A 12 -2.79 -6.84 11.73
N GLU A 13 -2.09 -6.77 12.86
CA GLU A 13 -2.31 -7.68 14.00
C GLU A 13 -3.73 -7.54 14.54
N ALA A 14 -4.21 -6.30 14.73
CA ALA A 14 -5.57 -6.05 15.17
C ALA A 14 -6.61 -6.58 14.16
N ILE A 15 -6.36 -6.39 12.86
CA ILE A 15 -7.25 -6.91 11.80
C ILE A 15 -7.24 -8.44 11.79
N LEU A 16 -6.07 -9.08 11.86
CA LEU A 16 -5.98 -10.53 11.85
C LEU A 16 -6.73 -11.17 13.02
N GLN A 17 -6.72 -10.52 14.19
CA GLN A 17 -7.44 -10.99 15.38
C GLN A 17 -8.96 -10.80 15.28
N ASN A 18 -9.43 -9.68 14.71
CA ASN A 18 -10.84 -9.29 14.76
C ASN A 18 -11.61 -9.51 13.45
N SER A 19 -10.90 -9.57 12.32
CA SER A 19 -11.45 -9.64 10.96
C SER A 19 -10.44 -10.26 9.98
N PRO A 20 -10.09 -11.54 10.13
CA PRO A 20 -9.05 -12.20 9.32
C PRO A 20 -9.36 -12.28 7.83
N GLU A 21 -10.63 -12.11 7.43
CA GLU A 21 -11.08 -12.12 6.03
C GLU A 21 -11.11 -10.71 5.40
N ALA A 22 -10.70 -9.67 6.14
CA ALA A 22 -10.66 -8.31 5.63
C ALA A 22 -9.67 -8.18 4.46
N ARG A 23 -10.11 -7.54 3.38
CA ARG A 23 -9.25 -7.21 2.25
C ARG A 23 -8.41 -5.99 2.58
N ILE A 24 -7.09 -6.11 2.42
CA ILE A 24 -6.16 -5.01 2.68
C ILE A 24 -5.78 -4.33 1.38
N PHE A 25 -5.92 -3.01 1.37
CA PHE A 25 -5.49 -2.15 0.27
C PHE A 25 -4.48 -1.11 0.78
N CYS A 26 -3.33 -1.02 0.11
CA CYS A 26 -2.29 -0.04 0.46
C CYS A 26 -2.08 0.95 -0.69
N LEU A 27 -2.13 2.25 -0.37
CA LEU A 27 -1.87 3.31 -1.34
C LEU A 27 -0.45 3.85 -1.14
N VAL A 28 0.44 3.60 -2.08
CA VAL A 28 1.73 4.30 -2.18
C VAL A 28 1.44 5.66 -2.80
N HIS A 29 1.32 6.67 -1.95
CA HIS A 29 0.79 7.98 -2.31
C HIS A 29 1.89 9.02 -2.60
N LYS A 30 1.51 10.14 -3.24
CA LYS A 30 2.39 11.25 -3.67
C LYS A 30 3.45 10.83 -4.69
N MET A 31 3.07 9.94 -5.60
CA MET A 31 3.99 9.42 -6.62
C MET A 31 4.46 10.47 -7.62
N ASP A 32 3.72 11.57 -7.76
CA ASP A 32 4.07 12.76 -8.53
C ASP A 32 5.40 13.42 -8.09
N LEU A 33 5.80 13.22 -6.83
CA LEU A 33 7.07 13.75 -6.30
C LEU A 33 8.29 12.90 -6.71
N VAL A 34 8.06 11.74 -7.35
CA VAL A 34 9.11 10.84 -7.81
C VAL A 34 9.23 10.97 -9.32
N ALA A 35 10.47 11.11 -9.79
CA ALA A 35 10.76 11.15 -11.23
C ALA A 35 10.17 9.93 -11.94
N GLU A 36 9.50 10.15 -13.07
CA GLU A 36 8.74 9.14 -13.82
C GLU A 36 9.53 7.84 -14.04
N GLU A 37 10.80 7.96 -14.45
CA GLU A 37 11.73 6.84 -14.67
C GLU A 37 11.93 5.93 -13.43
N ARG A 38 11.76 6.48 -12.23
CA ARG A 38 11.95 5.78 -10.94
C ARG A 38 10.65 5.36 -10.27
N GLN A 39 9.50 5.81 -10.78
CA GLN A 39 8.21 5.54 -10.15
C GLN A 39 7.90 4.06 -10.09
N GLU A 40 8.19 3.32 -11.17
CA GLU A 40 7.93 1.88 -11.24
C GLU A 40 8.83 1.09 -10.30
N GLU A 41 10.15 1.36 -10.32
CA GLU A 41 11.11 0.71 -9.42
C GLU A 41 10.75 0.95 -7.94
N MET A 42 10.47 2.21 -7.59
CA MET A 42 10.09 2.56 -6.23
C MET A 42 8.77 1.91 -5.80
N PHE A 43 7.76 1.92 -6.67
CA PHE A 43 6.48 1.28 -6.38
C PHE A 43 6.65 -0.23 -6.17
N ARG A 44 7.40 -0.92 -7.05
CA ARG A 44 7.65 -2.36 -6.93
C ARG A 44 8.38 -2.71 -5.63
N SER A 45 9.42 -1.95 -5.29
CA SER A 45 10.14 -2.15 -4.02
C SER A 45 9.21 -2.01 -2.81
N ARG A 46 8.34 -0.98 -2.80
CA ARG A 46 7.37 -0.75 -1.72
C ARG A 46 6.28 -1.82 -1.69
N GLU A 47 5.80 -2.25 -2.85
CA GLU A 47 4.80 -3.30 -2.97
C GLU A 47 5.32 -4.63 -2.41
N GLU A 48 6.56 -5.02 -2.74
CA GLU A 48 7.18 -6.24 -2.22
C GLU A 48 7.31 -6.21 -0.70
N ASP A 49 7.75 -5.08 -0.14
CA ASP A 49 7.84 -4.88 1.31
C ASP A 49 6.46 -4.97 1.99
N LEU A 50 5.46 -4.27 1.46
CA LEU A 50 4.11 -4.28 2.00
C LEU A 50 3.48 -5.67 1.93
N LYS A 51 3.60 -6.37 0.80
CA LYS A 51 3.11 -7.75 0.65
C LYS A 51 3.80 -8.71 1.61
N ARG A 52 5.10 -8.55 1.85
CA ARG A 52 5.84 -9.36 2.83
C ARG A 52 5.36 -9.10 4.25
N LEU A 53 5.17 -7.84 4.62
CA LEU A 53 4.70 -7.44 5.95
C LEU A 53 3.25 -7.82 6.22
N SER A 54 2.43 -7.91 5.17
CA SER A 54 0.99 -8.19 5.30
C SER A 54 0.66 -9.66 5.53
N ARG A 55 1.61 -10.59 5.29
CA ARG A 55 1.34 -12.03 5.44
C ARG A 55 0.89 -12.35 6.88
N PRO A 56 -0.15 -13.18 7.06
CA PRO A 56 -0.84 -13.99 6.05
C PRO A 56 -1.99 -13.29 5.29
N LEU A 57 -2.30 -12.03 5.58
CA LEU A 57 -3.36 -11.27 4.90
C LEU A 57 -2.95 -10.92 3.46
N GLU A 58 -3.92 -10.96 2.55
CA GLU A 58 -3.73 -10.50 1.17
C GLU A 58 -3.76 -8.98 1.10
N CYS A 59 -2.72 -8.40 0.48
CA CYS A 59 -2.58 -6.96 0.31
C CYS A 59 -2.45 -6.59 -1.17
N THR A 60 -3.34 -5.70 -1.64
CA THR A 60 -3.29 -5.10 -2.97
C THR A 60 -2.73 -3.68 -2.86
N CYS A 61 -1.68 -3.37 -3.62
CA CYS A 61 -1.05 -2.07 -3.59
C CYS A 61 -1.42 -1.24 -4.83
N PHE A 62 -1.60 0.07 -4.64
CA PHE A 62 -1.79 1.02 -5.74
C PHE A 62 -0.82 2.18 -5.60
N ARG A 63 -0.24 2.63 -6.72
CA ARG A 63 0.47 3.90 -6.81
C ARG A 63 -0.57 5.00 -7.04
N THR A 64 -0.53 6.07 -6.25
CA THR A 64 -1.54 7.14 -6.33
C THR A 64 -0.94 8.54 -6.23
N SER A 65 -1.59 9.48 -6.91
CA SER A 65 -1.36 10.92 -6.79
C SER A 65 -2.70 11.66 -6.84
N ILE A 66 -2.80 12.81 -6.17
CA ILE A 66 -3.96 13.71 -6.28
C ILE A 66 -3.94 14.54 -7.57
N TRP A 67 -2.83 14.51 -8.30
CA TRP A 67 -2.60 15.32 -9.49
C TRP A 67 -2.87 14.57 -10.80
N ASP A 68 -3.28 13.30 -10.73
CA ASP A 68 -3.58 12.45 -11.88
C ASP A 68 -4.78 11.52 -11.61
N GLU A 69 -5.14 10.68 -12.59
CA GLU A 69 -6.27 9.75 -12.51
C GLU A 69 -6.02 8.51 -11.64
N THR A 70 -4.79 8.30 -11.15
CA THR A 70 -4.42 7.06 -10.46
C THR A 70 -5.16 6.89 -9.14
N LEU A 71 -5.50 7.99 -8.46
CA LEU A 71 -6.32 7.96 -7.26
C LEU A 71 -7.74 7.45 -7.57
N TYR A 72 -8.38 7.94 -8.63
CA TYR A 72 -9.69 7.45 -9.04
C TYR A 72 -9.66 5.96 -9.39
N LYS A 73 -8.61 5.52 -10.09
CA LYS A 73 -8.42 4.10 -10.42
C LYS A 73 -8.32 3.23 -9.17
N ALA A 74 -7.55 3.66 -8.16
CA ALA A 74 -7.44 2.95 -6.90
C ALA A 74 -8.79 2.86 -6.18
N TRP A 75 -9.49 3.98 -5.99
CA TRP A 75 -10.79 4.00 -5.29
C TRP A 75 -11.91 3.28 -6.04
N SER A 76 -11.84 3.19 -7.38
CA SER A 76 -12.80 2.38 -8.15
C SER A 76 -12.56 0.87 -8.03
N SER A 77 -11.37 0.45 -7.54
CA SER A 77 -11.00 -0.95 -7.37
C SER A 77 -11.23 -1.47 -5.95
N ILE A 78 -11.41 -0.57 -4.98
CA ILE A 78 -11.65 -0.86 -3.55
C ILE A 78 -13.15 -1.02 -3.32
#